data_AF-A0A961QVQ7-F1
#
_entry.id   AF-A0A961QVQ7-F1
#
_cell.length_a   1.000
_cell.length_b   1.000
_cell.length_c   1.000
_cell.angle_alpha   90.00
_cell.angle_beta   90.00
_cell.angle_gamma   90.00
#
_symmetry.space_group_name_H-M   'P 1'
#
loop_
_entity.id
_entity.type
_entity.pdbx_description
1 polymer ?
#
loop_
_entity_poly.entity_id
_entity_poly.type
_entity_poly.pdbx_seq_one_letter_code
_entity_poly.pdbx_strand_id
1 'polypeptide(L)'
;MRFVLFFVTTVGALMTVAALVQGDNASLACVGPVTAIAGVFFWRNLRDPEETRKNGLRAQVTFFHQAGAGVTGPGTYARVWTHRGVWHVALDRMSVRGDLQMHGVAQRGWVWLDPAGLPARVKINYAKAWKTWTVSSAAPADEIKEG
;
A
#
# COMPACT_ATOMS: atom_id res chain seq x y z
N MET A 1 12.38 4.91 -4.21
CA MET A 1 13.27 3.81 -4.66
C MET A 1 12.82 3.18 -5.98
N ARG A 2 11.56 2.74 -6.13
CA ARG A 2 11.04 2.18 -7.42
C ARG A 2 11.28 3.06 -8.65
N PHE A 3 10.98 4.35 -8.59
CA PHE A 3 11.19 5.26 -9.72
C PHE A 3 12.68 5.44 -10.07
N VAL A 4 13.57 5.44 -9.07
CA VAL A 4 15.02 5.52 -9.27
C VAL A 4 15.53 4.21 -9.89
N LEU A 5 15.10 3.06 -9.37
CA LEU A 5 15.45 1.75 -9.95
C LEU A 5 14.93 1.61 -11.38
N PHE A 6 13.71 2.03 -11.66
CA PHE A 6 13.15 2.05 -13.01
C PHE A 6 14.00 2.91 -13.95
N PHE A 7 14.33 4.13 -13.53
CA PHE A 7 15.13 5.07 -14.32
C PHE A 7 16.53 4.51 -14.61
N VAL A 8 17.25 4.05 -13.59
CA VAL A 8 18.60 3.48 -13.71
C VAL A 8 18.59 2.23 -14.59
N THR A 9 17.60 1.34 -14.42
CA THR A 9 17.48 0.13 -15.25
C THR A 9 17.19 0.47 -16.71
N THR A 10 16.33 1.47 -16.96
CA THR A 10 15.97 1.87 -18.33
C THR A 10 17.15 2.54 -19.04
N VAL A 11 17.83 3.47 -18.38
CA VAL A 11 19.02 4.14 -18.94
C VAL A 11 20.15 3.14 -19.15
N GLY A 12 20.39 2.25 -18.19
CA GLY A 12 21.38 1.18 -18.33
C GLY A 12 21.08 0.24 -19.49
N ALA A 13 19.81 -0.13 -19.69
CA ALA A 13 19.40 -0.99 -20.81
C ALA A 13 19.64 -0.32 -22.16
N LEU A 14 19.31 0.97 -22.29
CA LEU A 14 19.56 1.75 -23.51
C LEU A 14 21.07 1.83 -23.84
N MET A 15 21.90 2.09 -22.83
CA MET A 15 23.36 2.16 -22.99
C MET A 15 23.97 0.79 -23.30
N THR A 16 23.46 -0.29 -22.71
CA THR A 16 23.90 -1.66 -22.99
C THR A 16 23.57 -2.06 -24.43
N VAL A 17 22.37 -1.73 -24.91
CA VAL A 17 21.96 -1.97 -26.31
C VAL A 17 22.80 -1.14 -27.27
N ALA A 18 23.07 0.13 -26.96
CA ALA A 18 23.92 0.99 -27.79
C ALA A 18 25.36 0.44 -27.89
N ALA A 19 25.95 0.00 -26.79
CA ALA A 19 27.28 -0.59 -26.77
C ALA A 19 27.35 -1.94 -27.52
N LEU A 20 26.28 -2.75 -27.45
CA LEU A 20 26.13 -3.98 -28.26
C LEU A 20 26.12 -3.67 -29.77
N VAL A 21 25.35 -2.66 -30.18
CA VAL A 21 25.23 -2.26 -31.60
C VAL A 21 26.56 -1.70 -32.13
N GLN A 22 27.31 -0.98 -31.29
CA GLN A 22 28.58 -0.37 -31.68
C GLN A 22 29.79 -1.29 -31.53
N GLY A 23 29.63 -2.50 -30.96
CA GLY A 23 30.75 -3.42 -30.69
C GLY A 23 31.73 -2.89 -29.63
N ASP A 24 31.32 -1.93 -28.80
CA ASP A 24 32.16 -1.36 -27.74
C ASP A 24 32.16 -2.28 -26.51
N ASN A 25 33.05 -3.27 -26.56
CA ASN A 25 33.22 -4.26 -25.50
C ASN A 25 33.64 -3.65 -24.16
N ALA A 26 34.33 -2.50 -24.16
CA ALA A 26 34.78 -1.85 -22.93
C ALA A 26 33.59 -1.20 -22.19
N SER A 27 32.74 -0.47 -22.91
CA SER A 27 31.50 0.06 -22.33
C SER A 27 30.52 -1.05 -21.94
N LEU A 28 30.48 -2.14 -22.71
CA LEU A 28 29.62 -3.29 -22.40
C LEU A 28 29.97 -3.94 -21.05
N ALA A 29 31.27 -4.12 -20.79
CA ALA A 29 31.78 -4.75 -19.58
C ALA A 29 31.41 -3.96 -18.31
N CYS A 30 31.26 -2.64 -18.42
CA CYS A 30 30.87 -1.77 -17.31
C CYS A 30 29.34 -1.65 -17.17
N VAL A 31 28.63 -1.39 -18.25
CA VAL A 31 27.20 -1.02 -18.20
C VAL A 31 26.29 -2.25 -18.13
N GLY A 32 26.67 -3.36 -18.76
CA GLY A 32 25.89 -4.60 -18.77
C GLY A 32 25.62 -5.16 -17.36
N PRO A 33 26.66 -5.38 -16.53
CA PRO A 33 26.48 -5.88 -15.17
C PRO A 33 25.66 -4.95 -14.28
N VAL A 34 25.89 -3.63 -14.36
CA VAL A 34 25.14 -2.63 -13.59
C VAL A 34 23.67 -2.66 -13.95
N THR A 35 23.36 -2.76 -15.25
CA THR A 35 21.98 -2.86 -15.75
C THR A 35 21.32 -4.16 -15.29
N ALA A 36 22.02 -5.29 -15.37
CA ALA A 36 21.52 -6.58 -14.92
C ALA A 36 21.22 -6.57 -13.41
N ILE A 37 22.13 -6.05 -12.58
CA ILE A 37 21.94 -5.93 -11.14
C ILE A 37 20.76 -5.01 -10.84
N ALA A 38 20.71 -3.82 -11.45
CA ALA A 38 19.61 -2.87 -11.28
C ALA A 38 18.26 -3.49 -11.69
N GLY A 39 18.23 -4.23 -12.79
CA GLY A 39 17.05 -4.96 -13.27
C GLY A 39 16.59 -6.05 -12.31
N VAL A 40 17.51 -6.84 -11.74
CA VAL A 40 17.18 -7.84 -10.71
C VAL A 40 16.61 -7.18 -9.46
N PHE A 41 17.22 -6.09 -8.98
CA PHE A 41 16.69 -5.34 -7.84
C PHE A 41 15.33 -4.72 -8.14
N PHE A 42 15.13 -4.16 -9.33
CA PHE A 42 13.84 -3.61 -9.77
C PHE A 42 12.77 -4.69 -9.85
N TRP A 43 13.07 -5.83 -10.47
CA TRP A 43 12.15 -6.97 -10.57
C TRP A 43 11.78 -7.54 -9.20
N ARG A 44 12.78 -7.73 -8.33
CA ARG A 44 12.54 -8.17 -6.95
C ARG A 44 11.68 -7.15 -6.20
N ASN A 45 11.97 -5.86 -6.32
CA ASN A 45 11.18 -4.79 -5.71
C ASN A 45 9.73 -4.76 -6.22
N LEU A 46 9.50 -5.08 -7.49
CA LEU A 46 8.15 -5.23 -8.04
C LEU A 46 7.42 -6.45 -7.45
N ARG A 47 8.14 -7.56 -7.20
CA ARG A 47 7.58 -8.78 -6.63
C ARG A 47 7.49 -8.82 -5.12
N ASP A 48 8.20 -7.95 -4.39
CA ASP A 48 8.27 -8.01 -2.93
C ASP A 48 6.98 -7.45 -2.28
N PRO A 49 6.11 -8.31 -1.70
CA PRO A 49 4.94 -7.84 -0.99
C PRO A 49 5.32 -7.02 0.25
N GLU A 50 6.52 -7.17 0.82
CA GLU A 50 6.96 -6.43 2.00
C GLU A 50 7.30 -4.96 1.70
N GLU A 51 7.83 -4.65 0.51
CA GLU A 51 7.98 -3.25 0.09
C GLU A 51 6.64 -2.59 -0.24
N THR A 52 5.69 -3.39 -0.73
CA THR A 52 4.29 -2.96 -0.86
C THR A 52 3.65 -2.72 0.52
N ARG A 53 4.06 -3.50 1.55
CA ARG A 53 3.76 -3.25 2.97
C ARG A 53 4.58 -2.09 3.58
N LYS A 54 5.61 -1.55 2.95
CA LYS A 54 6.20 -0.28 3.39
C LYS A 54 5.37 0.91 2.90
N ASN A 55 4.78 0.80 1.71
CA ASN A 55 4.03 1.91 1.10
C ASN A 55 2.52 1.91 1.37
N GLY A 56 1.93 0.81 1.83
CA GLY A 56 0.48 0.73 2.07
C GLY A 56 -0.33 0.94 0.80
N LEU A 57 -1.62 0.66 0.84
CA LEU A 57 -2.57 0.99 -0.21
C LEU A 57 -3.24 2.30 0.16
N ARG A 58 -3.31 3.23 -0.79
CA ARG A 58 -4.12 4.43 -0.61
C ARG A 58 -5.57 4.00 -0.38
N ALA A 59 -6.16 4.53 0.68
CA ALA A 59 -7.48 4.15 1.16
C ALA A 59 -8.35 5.36 1.46
N GLN A 60 -9.65 5.17 1.35
CA GLN A 60 -10.64 5.98 2.04
C GLN A 60 -11.11 5.22 3.28
N VAL A 61 -11.13 5.89 4.41
CA VAL A 61 -11.48 5.29 5.70
C VAL A 61 -12.62 6.08 6.30
N THR A 62 -13.74 5.42 6.57
CA THR A 62 -14.93 6.04 7.14
C THR A 62 -15.25 5.40 8.47
N PHE A 63 -15.40 6.20 9.52
CA PHE A 63 -15.74 5.68 10.85
C PHE A 63 -17.23 5.42 11.01
N PHE A 64 -17.58 4.36 11.74
CA PHE A 64 -18.95 3.95 12.03
C PHE A 64 -19.17 3.72 13.52
N HIS A 65 -20.41 3.84 13.96
CA HIS A 65 -20.82 3.57 15.34
C HIS A 65 -20.92 2.08 15.66
N GLN A 66 -21.23 1.26 14.67
CA GLN A 66 -21.47 -0.17 14.82
C GLN A 66 -20.43 -0.99 14.06
N ALA A 67 -20.17 -2.19 14.56
CA ALA A 67 -19.34 -3.17 13.87
C ALA A 67 -19.97 -3.52 12.52
N GLY A 68 -19.15 -3.63 11.48
CA GLY A 68 -19.59 -4.22 10.23
C GLY A 68 -19.74 -5.74 10.36
N ALA A 69 -20.45 -6.35 9.41
CA ALA A 69 -20.59 -7.79 9.36
C ALA A 69 -19.22 -8.50 9.41
N GLY A 70 -19.12 -9.56 10.22
CA GLY A 70 -17.89 -10.35 10.38
C GLY A 70 -16.79 -9.72 11.24
N VAL A 71 -16.94 -8.48 11.69
CA VAL A 71 -15.98 -7.85 12.62
C VAL A 71 -16.36 -8.19 14.06
N THR A 72 -15.42 -8.73 14.82
CA THR A 72 -15.62 -9.14 16.21
C THR A 72 -14.74 -8.34 17.17
N GLY A 73 -15.22 -8.17 18.40
CA GLY A 73 -14.45 -7.54 19.48
C GLY A 73 -14.63 -6.02 19.58
N PRO A 74 -14.18 -5.42 20.70
CA PRO A 74 -14.32 -3.99 20.95
C PRO A 74 -13.30 -3.19 20.12
N GLY A 75 -13.65 -1.95 19.79
CA GLY A 75 -12.75 -1.02 19.13
C GLY A 75 -13.49 0.14 18.46
N THR A 76 -12.74 0.97 17.75
CA THR A 76 -13.33 1.96 16.85
C THR A 76 -13.57 1.33 15.48
N TYR A 77 -14.82 1.22 15.09
CA TYR A 77 -15.19 0.61 13.82
C TYR A 77 -14.99 1.56 12.64
N ALA A 78 -14.47 1.03 11.54
CA ALA A 78 -14.34 1.76 10.30
C ALA A 78 -14.60 0.85 9.10
N ARG A 79 -14.92 1.47 7.96
CA ARG A 79 -14.85 0.84 6.65
C ARG A 79 -13.64 1.38 5.91
N VAL A 80 -12.86 0.49 5.32
CA VAL A 80 -11.69 0.82 4.52
C VAL A 80 -11.98 0.48 3.07
N TRP A 81 -11.94 1.48 2.19
CA TRP A 81 -12.15 1.33 0.76
C TRP A 81 -10.84 1.57 0.02
N THR A 82 -10.47 0.63 -0.85
CA THR A 82 -9.29 0.73 -1.71
C THR A 82 -9.60 0.20 -3.11
N HIS A 83 -8.67 0.39 -4.05
CA HIS A 83 -8.74 -0.24 -5.37
C HIS A 83 -8.67 -1.78 -5.35
N ARG A 84 -8.26 -2.40 -4.23
CA ARG A 84 -8.20 -3.87 -4.10
C ARG A 84 -9.44 -4.49 -3.48
N GLY A 85 -10.29 -3.68 -2.85
CA GLY A 85 -11.43 -4.17 -2.11
C GLY A 85 -11.87 -3.25 -0.98
N VAL A 86 -12.91 -3.71 -0.31
CA VAL A 86 -13.59 -3.01 0.78
C VAL A 86 -13.63 -3.93 2.00
N TRP A 87 -13.29 -3.39 3.16
CA TRP A 87 -13.29 -4.14 4.41
C TRP A 87 -13.98 -3.37 5.52
N HIS A 88 -14.64 -4.10 6.39
CA HIS A 88 -15.00 -3.66 7.72
C HIS A 88 -13.85 -3.96 8.68
N VAL A 89 -13.49 -3.00 9.53
CA VAL A 89 -12.38 -3.13 10.48
C VAL A 89 -12.76 -2.62 11.86
N ALA A 90 -12.21 -3.23 12.90
CA ALA A 90 -12.10 -2.67 14.23
C ALA A 90 -10.65 -2.23 14.46
N LEU A 91 -10.47 -0.96 14.80
CA LEU A 91 -9.16 -0.45 15.21
C LEU A 91 -8.93 -0.78 16.69
N ASP A 92 -7.70 -1.15 17.02
CA ASP A 92 -7.24 -1.41 18.38
C ASP A 92 -7.06 -0.11 19.18
N ARG A 93 -8.19 0.55 19.44
CA ARG A 93 -8.30 1.77 20.24
C ARG A 93 -9.74 1.96 20.71
N MET A 94 -9.89 2.72 21.79
CA MET A 94 -11.20 3.25 22.17
C MET A 94 -11.56 4.47 21.31
N SER A 95 -12.86 4.61 21.03
CA SER A 95 -13.41 5.77 20.36
C SER A 95 -13.24 7.02 21.23
N VAL A 96 -12.77 8.10 20.64
CA VAL A 96 -12.60 9.40 21.29
C VAL A 96 -13.68 10.37 20.83
N ARG A 97 -13.93 11.44 21.59
CA ARG A 97 -14.98 12.42 21.26
C ARG A 97 -14.87 13.01 19.85
N GLY A 98 -13.66 13.13 19.31
CA GLY A 98 -13.45 13.60 17.93
C GLY A 98 -13.92 12.62 16.85
N ASP A 99 -14.05 11.32 17.15
CA ASP A 99 -14.57 10.33 16.20
C ASP A 99 -16.05 10.58 15.93
N LEU A 100 -16.78 11.09 16.92
CA LEU A 100 -18.20 11.46 16.80
C LEU A 100 -18.45 12.48 15.69
N GLN A 101 -17.53 13.44 15.54
CA GLN A 101 -17.60 14.49 14.52
C GLN A 101 -17.17 13.99 13.13
N MET A 102 -16.59 12.79 13.06
CA MET A 102 -16.02 12.21 11.82
C MET A 102 -16.76 10.96 11.36
N HIS A 103 -17.79 10.52 12.07
CA HIS A 103 -18.62 9.40 11.61
C HIS A 103 -19.29 9.73 10.28
N GLY A 104 -19.26 8.75 9.36
CA GLY A 104 -19.79 8.93 8.00
C GLY A 104 -18.91 9.80 7.08
N VAL A 105 -17.85 10.43 7.58
CA VAL A 105 -16.94 11.24 6.76
C VAL A 105 -15.80 10.39 6.23
N ALA A 106 -15.64 10.33 4.91
CA ALA A 106 -14.55 9.62 4.26
C ALA A 106 -13.21 10.35 4.44
N GLN A 107 -12.29 9.76 5.20
CA GLN A 107 -10.95 10.28 5.43
C GLN A 107 -9.95 9.66 4.45
N ARG A 108 -9.03 10.48 3.94
CA ARG A 108 -7.93 9.97 3.11
C ARG A 108 -6.86 9.34 3.99
N GLY A 109 -6.39 8.17 3.60
CA GLY A 109 -5.41 7.43 4.37
C GLY A 109 -4.66 6.37 3.57
N TRP A 110 -4.01 5.50 4.32
CA TRP A 110 -3.25 4.36 3.86
C TRP A 110 -3.63 3.14 4.71
N VAL A 111 -3.77 1.98 4.09
CA VAL A 111 -3.98 0.70 4.76
C VAL A 111 -2.86 -0.26 4.41
N TRP A 112 -2.44 -1.08 5.37
CA TRP A 112 -1.50 -2.16 5.15
C TRP A 112 -2.22 -3.48 5.33
N LEU A 113 -2.10 -4.35 4.34
CA LEU A 113 -2.69 -5.68 4.36
C LEU A 113 -1.68 -6.69 4.93
N ASP A 114 -2.20 -7.66 5.68
CA ASP A 114 -1.48 -8.83 6.16
C ASP A 114 -1.23 -9.86 5.02
N PRO A 115 -0.58 -11.01 5.27
CA PRO A 115 -0.43 -12.06 4.27
C PRO A 115 -1.76 -12.67 3.77
N ALA A 116 -2.82 -12.63 4.59
CA ALA A 116 -4.15 -13.12 4.24
C ALA A 116 -4.95 -12.13 3.36
N GLY A 117 -4.40 -10.93 3.12
CA GLY A 117 -5.04 -9.88 2.33
C GLY A 117 -6.03 -9.02 3.14
N LEU A 118 -6.03 -9.14 4.47
CA LEU A 118 -6.88 -8.36 5.37
C LEU A 118 -6.14 -7.14 5.93
N PRO A 119 -6.83 -6.03 6.21
CA PRO A 119 -6.25 -4.87 6.88
C PRO A 119 -5.61 -5.23 8.23
N ALA A 120 -4.32 -4.95 8.38
CA ALA A 120 -3.56 -5.09 9.63
C ALA A 120 -3.29 -3.75 10.33
N ARG A 121 -3.18 -2.67 9.54
CA ARG A 121 -2.84 -1.34 10.02
C ARG A 121 -3.45 -0.28 9.13
N VAL A 122 -3.90 0.82 9.72
CA VAL A 122 -4.50 1.95 9.01
C VAL A 122 -3.85 3.25 9.48
N LYS A 123 -3.53 4.15 8.54
CA LYS A 123 -3.04 5.51 8.81
C LYS A 123 -3.95 6.51 8.13
N ILE A 124 -4.51 7.45 8.88
CA ILE A 124 -5.39 8.48 8.33
C ILE A 124 -4.96 9.87 8.78
N ASN A 125 -5.35 10.86 8.00
CA ASN A 125 -5.28 12.25 8.44
C ASN A 125 -6.47 12.54 9.36
N TYR A 126 -6.23 12.54 10.66
CA TYR A 126 -7.23 12.73 11.69
C TYR A 126 -7.03 14.08 12.36
N ALA A 127 -8.02 14.98 12.27
CA ALA A 127 -7.99 16.30 12.92
C ALA A 127 -6.70 17.10 12.60
N LYS A 128 -6.29 17.11 11.33
CA LYS A 128 -5.05 17.76 10.81
C LYS A 128 -3.73 17.09 11.23
N ALA A 129 -3.76 15.92 11.85
CA ALA A 129 -2.58 15.14 12.18
C ALA A 129 -2.66 13.72 11.62
N TRP A 130 -1.56 13.21 11.09
CA TRP A 130 -1.49 11.81 10.67
C TRP A 130 -1.41 10.89 11.88
N LYS A 131 -2.39 9.99 12.02
CA LYS A 131 -2.41 8.96 13.07
C LYS A 131 -2.45 7.57 12.45
N THR A 132 -1.77 6.64 13.10
CA THR A 132 -1.65 5.24 12.67
C THR A 132 -2.18 4.33 13.77
N TRP A 133 -2.98 3.34 13.41
CA TRP A 133 -3.55 2.36 14.33
C TRP A 133 -3.46 0.96 13.77
N THR A 134 -3.27 0.01 14.66
CA THR A 134 -3.40 -1.43 14.40
C THR A 134 -4.86 -1.81 14.27
N VAL A 135 -5.13 -2.81 13.44
CA VAL A 135 -6.45 -3.39 13.25
C VAL A 135 -6.53 -4.65 14.11
N SER A 136 -7.51 -4.70 15.03
CA SER A 136 -7.73 -5.86 15.91
C SER A 136 -8.58 -6.94 15.24
N SER A 137 -9.52 -6.54 14.38
CA SER A 137 -10.37 -7.45 13.62
C SER A 137 -10.70 -6.84 12.26
N ALA A 138 -10.69 -7.64 11.20
CA ALA A 138 -11.08 -7.22 9.87
C ALA A 138 -11.90 -8.30 9.18
N ALA A 139 -12.88 -7.88 8.38
CA ALA A 139 -13.68 -8.74 7.53
C ALA A 139 -13.91 -8.07 6.17
N PRO A 140 -14.02 -8.84 5.08
CA PRO A 140 -14.49 -8.31 3.81
C PRO A 140 -15.85 -7.64 4.01
N ALA A 141 -16.05 -6.48 3.40
CA ALA A 141 -17.40 -5.93 3.28
C ALA A 141 -18.03 -6.58 2.05
N ASP A 142 -19.15 -7.27 2.23
CA ASP A 142 -19.96 -7.72 1.08
C ASP A 142 -20.23 -6.51 0.20
N GLU A 143 -19.94 -6.62 -1.10
CA GLU A 143 -20.26 -5.58 -2.07
C GLU A 143 -21.77 -5.33 -1.98
N ILE A 144 -22.15 -4.12 -1.53
CA ILE A 144 -23.46 -3.60 -1.91
C ILE A 144 -23.35 -3.39 -3.42
N LYS A 145 -23.88 -4.36 -4.19
CA LYS A 145 -24.34 -4.12 -5.56
C LYS A 145 -25.47 -3.10 -5.47
N GLU A 146 -25.13 -1.82 -5.40
CA GLU A 146 -26.08 -0.78 -5.77
C GLU A 146 -26.12 -0.75 -7.30
N GLY A 147 -27.29 -1.10 -7.84
CA GLY A 147 -27.59 -1.14 -9.27
C GLY A 147 -27.88 0.22 -9.87
#